data_AF-B2UQU4-F1
#
_entry.id   AF-B2UQU4-F1
#
_cell.length_a   1.000
_cell.length_b   1.000
_cell.length_c   1.000
_cell.angle_alpha   90.00
_cell.angle_beta   90.00
_cell.angle_gamma   90.00
#
_symmetry.space_group_name_H-M   'P 1'
#
loop_
_entity.id
_entity.type
_entity.pdbx_description
1 polymer ?
#
loop_
_entity_poly.entity_id
_entity_poly.type
_entity_poly.pdbx_seq_one_letter_code
_entity_poly.pdbx_strand_id
1 'polypeptide(L)'
;MKLLSSVLFCLMSCVLALAANSALSSQELTSRQKHIITIAAYTGRGDLHQLQPALNAALDSGLTINEIREVLVHSYAYCGFPRSLRGLQAFISVLDKRKSRGIADAPGQDACPTKDKRSRYDRGCAILAEISGIPVNAPKVAYAEFAPVMERFLKEHLFADIFERDVLTYDERELATVSILAAIGGVEPMARSHMGICLNLGITPAQLHQLLDIVSRNIGPGEADAVRKELNTLLQAKGLPVVRRTGQDAGKPLVVYFSATGNTKAVAEQIAKLTGADLYRIEAAEAYNADPYRDSDRVKKEAYENLRPKVANLPEASLMAKYDTIFVGSPIWWHQPAMVICTFLEAFDLKGKTLIPFFTYDATTYLNESMQQIYRLTPHSRHIPSTLPEDLDPGDITTPGRADDEGIDMPGNAAGVKTWLKRIGMLP
;
A
#
# COMPACT_ATOMS: atom_id res chain seq x y z
N MET A 1 20.32 -46.09 12.40
CA MET A 1 20.56 -44.74 12.98
C MET A 1 20.49 -43.60 11.96
N LYS A 2 21.10 -43.71 10.76
CA LYS A 2 21.04 -42.62 9.76
C LYS A 2 19.62 -42.32 9.23
N LEU A 3 18.78 -43.35 9.02
CA LEU A 3 17.41 -43.17 8.52
C LEU A 3 16.47 -42.45 9.52
N LEU A 4 16.58 -42.75 10.83
CA LEU A 4 15.79 -42.09 11.87
C LEU A 4 16.16 -40.61 12.02
N SER A 5 17.45 -40.27 11.88
CA SER A 5 17.94 -38.89 11.93
C SER A 5 17.42 -38.05 10.77
N SER A 6 17.29 -38.62 9.57
CA SER A 6 16.79 -37.91 8.38
C SER A 6 15.29 -37.65 8.45
N VAL A 7 14.50 -38.60 8.99
CA VAL A 7 13.05 -38.43 9.17
C VAL A 7 12.74 -37.40 10.25
N LEU A 8 13.49 -37.40 11.35
CA LEU A 8 13.33 -36.42 12.43
C LEU A 8 13.71 -35.00 11.98
N PHE A 9 14.75 -34.85 11.16
CA PHE A 9 15.15 -33.57 10.58
C PHE A 9 14.10 -33.03 9.59
N CYS A 10 13.53 -33.91 8.75
CA CYS A 10 12.49 -33.55 7.77
C CYS A 10 11.16 -33.13 8.44
N LEU A 11 10.77 -33.83 9.52
CA LEU A 11 9.63 -33.47 10.36
C LEU A 11 9.85 -32.12 11.06
N MET A 12 11.04 -31.86 11.59
CA MET A 12 11.35 -30.60 12.26
C MET A 12 11.40 -29.43 11.28
N SER A 13 11.91 -29.63 10.05
CA SER A 13 11.85 -28.63 8.98
C SER A 13 10.43 -28.36 8.47
N CYS A 14 9.56 -29.38 8.40
CA CYS A 14 8.14 -29.19 8.07
C CYS A 14 7.43 -28.38 9.16
N VAL A 15 7.66 -28.68 10.44
CA VAL A 15 7.05 -27.94 11.56
C VAL A 15 7.51 -26.47 11.57
N LEU A 16 8.79 -26.20 11.30
CA LEU A 16 9.32 -24.83 11.16
C LEU A 16 8.73 -24.09 9.95
N ALA A 17 8.55 -24.77 8.81
CA ALA A 17 7.94 -24.18 7.62
C ALA A 17 6.45 -23.87 7.81
N LEU A 18 5.69 -24.77 8.46
CA LEU A 18 4.29 -24.50 8.81
C LEU A 18 4.14 -23.37 9.83
N ALA A 19 5.02 -23.30 10.83
CA ALA A 19 5.03 -22.20 11.81
C ALA A 19 5.35 -20.85 11.14
N ALA A 20 6.33 -20.81 10.24
CA ALA A 20 6.67 -19.61 9.47
C ALA A 20 5.53 -19.17 8.53
N ASN A 21 4.84 -20.11 7.87
CA ASN A 21 3.68 -19.81 7.03
C ASN A 21 2.48 -19.31 7.85
N SER A 22 2.26 -19.87 9.05
CA SER A 22 1.22 -19.40 9.97
C SER A 22 1.50 -18.00 10.53
N ALA A 23 2.78 -17.68 10.77
CA ALA A 23 3.21 -16.35 11.22
C ALA A 23 3.17 -15.29 10.10
N LEU A 24 3.34 -15.68 8.83
CA LEU A 24 3.09 -14.80 7.69
C LEU A 24 1.58 -14.54 7.51
N SER A 25 0.76 -15.58 7.62
CA SER A 25 -0.70 -15.49 7.53
C SER A 25 -1.32 -14.60 8.61
N SER A 26 -0.70 -14.47 9.80
CA SER A 26 -1.22 -13.64 10.89
C SER A 26 -0.94 -12.14 10.71
N GLN A 27 -0.16 -11.74 9.70
CA GLN A 27 0.19 -10.33 9.45
C GLN A 27 -0.59 -9.70 8.29
N GLU A 28 -1.45 -10.47 7.60
CA GLU A 28 -2.27 -9.97 6.51
C GLU A 28 -3.71 -9.72 6.92
N LEU A 29 -4.35 -8.72 6.29
CA LEU A 29 -5.79 -8.55 6.37
C LEU A 29 -6.49 -9.67 5.61
N THR A 30 -7.50 -10.26 6.23
CA THR A 30 -8.34 -11.26 5.56
C THR A 30 -9.12 -10.64 4.40
N SER A 31 -9.56 -11.47 3.44
CA SER A 31 -10.44 -11.01 2.35
C SER A 31 -11.65 -10.26 2.90
N ARG A 32 -12.27 -10.79 3.96
CA ARG A 32 -13.41 -10.18 4.64
C ARG A 32 -13.09 -8.78 5.17
N GLN A 33 -11.99 -8.63 5.91
CA GLN A 33 -11.55 -7.34 6.45
C GLN A 33 -11.27 -6.32 5.34
N LYS A 34 -10.64 -6.74 4.22
CA LYS A 34 -10.36 -5.87 3.06
C LYS A 34 -11.66 -5.30 2.44
N HIS A 35 -12.73 -6.10 2.38
CA HIS A 35 -14.04 -5.63 1.89
C HIS A 35 -14.72 -4.66 2.87
N ILE A 36 -14.69 -4.96 4.17
CA ILE A 36 -15.20 -4.07 5.22
C ILE A 36 -14.52 -2.69 5.15
N ILE A 37 -13.18 -2.68 5.08
CA ILE A 37 -12.36 -1.47 4.93
C ILE A 37 -12.77 -0.67 3.69
N THR A 38 -12.94 -1.35 2.55
CA THR A 38 -13.28 -0.72 1.28
C THR A 38 -14.68 -0.08 1.31
N ILE A 39 -15.69 -0.80 1.80
CA ILE A 39 -17.06 -0.28 1.95
C ILE A 39 -17.08 0.92 2.90
N ALA A 40 -16.40 0.80 4.04
CA ALA A 40 -16.34 1.84 5.05
C ALA A 40 -15.64 3.11 4.52
N ALA A 41 -14.54 2.97 3.77
CA ALA A 41 -13.83 4.08 3.14
C ALA A 41 -14.71 4.83 2.12
N TYR A 42 -15.33 4.12 1.17
CA TYR A 42 -16.20 4.77 0.18
C TYR A 42 -17.44 5.41 0.80
N THR A 43 -18.04 4.77 1.82
CA THR A 43 -19.16 5.35 2.57
C THR A 43 -18.72 6.62 3.32
N GLY A 44 -17.56 6.57 3.97
CA GLY A 44 -16.95 7.71 4.64
C GLY A 44 -16.73 8.89 3.70
N ARG A 45 -16.15 8.64 2.51
CA ARG A 45 -15.95 9.65 1.45
C ARG A 45 -17.25 10.16 0.86
N GLY A 46 -18.30 9.32 0.83
CA GLY A 46 -19.55 9.58 0.11
C GLY A 46 -19.46 9.27 -1.38
N ASP A 47 -18.51 8.43 -1.80
CA ASP A 47 -18.32 8.03 -3.19
C ASP A 47 -19.26 6.86 -3.55
N LEU A 48 -20.48 7.19 -3.95
CA LEU A 48 -21.49 6.19 -4.30
C LEU A 48 -21.16 5.43 -5.60
N HIS A 49 -20.39 6.03 -6.50
CA HIS A 49 -20.05 5.41 -7.78
C HIS A 49 -19.14 4.20 -7.54
N GLN A 50 -18.13 4.36 -6.69
CA GLN A 50 -17.23 3.28 -6.32
C GLN A 50 -17.78 2.37 -5.20
N LEU A 51 -18.71 2.86 -4.38
CA LEU A 51 -19.37 2.03 -3.38
C LEU A 51 -20.19 0.88 -4.00
N GLN A 52 -20.93 1.12 -5.09
CA GLN A 52 -21.75 0.07 -5.72
C GLN A 52 -20.96 -1.17 -6.20
N PRO A 53 -19.84 -1.04 -6.94
CA PRO A 53 -19.03 -2.19 -7.31
C PRO A 53 -18.37 -2.85 -6.08
N ALA A 54 -17.95 -2.08 -5.07
CA ALA A 54 -17.41 -2.64 -3.83
C ALA A 54 -18.43 -3.50 -3.06
N LEU A 55 -19.70 -3.07 -3.02
CA LEU A 55 -20.80 -3.84 -2.41
C LEU A 55 -21.07 -5.15 -3.16
N ASN A 56 -21.01 -5.14 -4.50
CA ASN A 56 -21.13 -6.38 -5.28
C ASN A 56 -19.96 -7.33 -4.97
N ALA A 57 -18.73 -6.83 -5.01
CA ALA A 57 -17.54 -7.63 -4.73
C ALA A 57 -17.58 -8.26 -3.31
N ALA A 58 -18.06 -7.51 -2.32
CA ALA A 58 -18.24 -8.02 -0.96
C ALA A 58 -19.23 -9.18 -0.90
N LEU A 59 -20.41 -9.04 -1.53
CA LEU A 59 -21.40 -10.12 -1.62
C LEU A 59 -20.85 -11.34 -2.36
N ASP A 60 -20.16 -11.12 -3.49
CA ASP A 60 -19.53 -12.19 -4.27
C ASP A 60 -18.41 -12.91 -3.51
N SER A 61 -17.75 -12.20 -2.57
CA SER A 61 -16.74 -12.77 -1.67
C SER A 61 -17.32 -13.52 -0.47
N GLY A 62 -18.65 -13.50 -0.29
CA GLY A 62 -19.36 -14.21 0.77
C GLY A 62 -19.72 -13.39 2.00
N LEU A 63 -19.54 -12.06 2.00
CA LEU A 63 -20.17 -11.23 3.03
C LEU A 63 -21.69 -11.28 2.86
N THR A 64 -22.40 -11.37 3.97
CA THR A 64 -23.86 -11.44 3.99
C THR A 64 -24.48 -10.05 3.92
N ILE A 65 -25.79 -10.01 3.62
CA ILE A 65 -26.57 -8.77 3.58
C ILE A 65 -26.48 -8.04 4.93
N ASN A 66 -26.63 -8.76 6.04
CA ASN A 66 -26.65 -8.16 7.37
C ASN A 66 -25.28 -7.64 7.79
N GLU A 67 -24.18 -8.28 7.41
CA GLU A 67 -22.82 -7.79 7.72
C GLU A 67 -22.49 -6.49 6.99
N ILE A 68 -22.81 -6.41 5.69
CA ILE A 68 -22.64 -5.17 4.92
C ILE A 68 -23.55 -4.06 5.45
N ARG A 69 -24.81 -4.40 5.76
CA ARG A 69 -25.74 -3.46 6.39
C ARG A 69 -25.17 -2.93 7.71
N GLU A 70 -24.55 -3.78 8.51
CA GLU A 70 -23.97 -3.41 9.79
C GLU A 70 -22.79 -2.44 9.63
N VAL A 71 -21.93 -2.60 8.61
CA VAL A 71 -20.87 -1.62 8.29
C VAL A 71 -21.48 -0.25 7.96
N LEU A 72 -22.57 -0.22 7.18
CA LEU A 72 -23.25 1.02 6.78
C LEU A 72 -23.97 1.69 7.95
N VAL A 73 -24.58 0.91 8.85
CA VAL A 73 -25.17 1.40 10.11
C VAL A 73 -24.07 1.94 11.02
N HIS A 74 -22.97 1.21 11.22
CA HIS A 74 -21.83 1.69 12.02
C HIS A 74 -21.30 3.04 11.52
N SER A 75 -21.31 3.25 10.20
CA SER A 75 -20.73 4.43 9.56
C SER A 75 -21.35 5.76 10.00
N TYR A 76 -22.64 5.84 10.35
CA TYR A 76 -23.26 7.15 10.66
C TYR A 76 -22.65 7.82 11.88
N ALA A 77 -22.13 7.05 12.84
CA ALA A 77 -21.50 7.59 14.03
C ALA A 77 -20.22 8.38 13.72
N TYR A 78 -19.58 8.09 12.59
CA TYR A 78 -18.26 8.65 12.23
C TYR A 78 -18.32 9.58 11.02
N CYS A 79 -19.19 9.32 10.04
CA CYS A 79 -19.33 10.15 8.84
C CYS A 79 -20.69 10.86 8.73
N GLY A 80 -21.53 10.76 9.77
CA GLY A 80 -22.84 11.39 9.85
C GLY A 80 -23.95 10.62 9.12
N PHE A 81 -25.18 10.91 9.53
CA PHE A 81 -26.40 10.28 9.02
C PHE A 81 -26.56 10.37 7.49
N PRO A 82 -26.29 11.51 6.82
CA PRO A 82 -26.50 11.62 5.37
C PRO A 82 -25.67 10.63 4.55
N ARG A 83 -24.40 10.41 4.91
CA ARG A 83 -23.51 9.51 4.16
C ARG A 83 -23.89 8.04 4.37
N SER A 84 -24.17 7.66 5.60
CA SER A 84 -24.65 6.31 5.93
C SER A 84 -25.98 5.99 5.23
N LEU A 85 -26.95 6.91 5.28
CA LEU A 85 -28.25 6.72 4.62
C LEU A 85 -28.11 6.54 3.10
N ARG A 86 -27.26 7.34 2.46
CA ARG A 86 -26.98 7.19 1.02
C ARG A 86 -26.26 5.88 0.70
N GLY A 87 -25.38 5.42 1.58
CA GLY A 87 -24.76 4.09 1.49
C GLY A 87 -25.79 2.96 1.56
N LEU A 88 -26.73 3.03 2.50
CA LEU A 88 -27.84 2.08 2.62
C LEU A 88 -28.73 2.07 1.37
N GLN A 89 -29.05 3.24 0.82
CA GLN A 89 -29.82 3.35 -0.44
C GLN A 89 -29.07 2.74 -1.63
N ALA A 90 -27.75 2.96 -1.73
CA ALA A 90 -26.92 2.33 -2.76
C ALA A 90 -26.93 0.81 -2.61
N PHE A 91 -26.87 0.30 -1.37
CA PHE A 91 -26.91 -1.13 -1.10
C PHE A 91 -28.26 -1.76 -1.44
N ILE A 92 -29.38 -1.11 -1.12
CA ILE A 92 -30.72 -1.54 -1.57
C ILE A 92 -30.75 -1.67 -3.10
N SER A 93 -30.25 -0.66 -3.82
CA SER A 93 -30.19 -0.70 -5.29
C SER A 93 -29.32 -1.85 -5.83
N VAL A 94 -28.21 -2.17 -5.17
CA VAL A 94 -27.37 -3.33 -5.52
C VAL A 94 -28.14 -4.63 -5.33
N LEU A 95 -28.81 -4.81 -4.19
CA LEU A 95 -29.60 -6.02 -3.91
C LEU A 95 -30.76 -6.18 -4.90
N ASP A 96 -31.47 -5.11 -5.25
CA ASP A 96 -32.55 -5.15 -6.24
C ASP A 96 -32.04 -5.57 -7.63
N LYS A 97 -30.90 -5.03 -8.06
CA LYS A 97 -30.24 -5.39 -9.33
C LYS A 97 -29.69 -6.83 -9.33
N ARG A 98 -29.25 -7.33 -8.18
CA ARG A 98 -28.80 -8.73 -8.04
C ARG A 98 -30.00 -9.68 -8.10
N LYS A 99 -31.06 -9.37 -7.37
CA LYS A 99 -32.33 -10.10 -7.37
C LYS A 99 -32.98 -10.15 -8.76
N SER A 100 -32.98 -9.06 -9.51
CA SER A 100 -33.53 -9.04 -10.88
C SER A 100 -32.74 -9.92 -11.86
N ARG A 101 -31.47 -10.22 -11.57
CA ARG A 101 -30.63 -11.18 -12.30
C ARG A 101 -30.73 -12.61 -11.75
N GLY A 102 -31.64 -12.88 -10.81
CA GLY A 102 -31.81 -14.19 -10.19
C GLY A 102 -30.74 -14.56 -9.16
N ILE A 103 -29.91 -13.61 -8.73
CA ILE A 103 -28.88 -13.84 -7.70
C ILE A 103 -29.53 -13.69 -6.32
N ALA A 104 -29.41 -14.74 -5.49
CA ALA A 104 -29.91 -14.76 -4.12
C ALA A 104 -28.75 -14.65 -3.13
N ASP A 105 -28.57 -13.47 -2.55
CA ASP A 105 -27.53 -13.21 -1.55
C ASP A 105 -27.92 -13.72 -0.16
N ALA A 106 -26.94 -14.23 0.59
CA ALA A 106 -27.18 -14.76 1.93
C ALA A 106 -27.59 -13.63 2.91
N PRO A 107 -28.70 -13.78 3.66
CA PRO A 107 -29.17 -12.72 4.55
C PRO A 107 -28.20 -12.45 5.71
N GLY A 108 -27.56 -13.50 6.25
CA GLY A 108 -26.75 -13.40 7.47
C GLY A 108 -27.60 -13.40 8.73
N GLN A 109 -26.95 -13.20 9.89
CA GLN A 109 -27.62 -13.13 11.19
C GLN A 109 -27.96 -11.69 11.55
N ASP A 110 -29.09 -11.46 12.21
CA ASP A 110 -29.38 -10.17 12.85
C ASP A 110 -28.64 -10.09 14.20
N ALA A 111 -28.44 -8.87 14.70
CA ALA A 111 -27.83 -8.67 16.01
C ALA A 111 -28.68 -9.33 17.11
N CYS A 112 -28.03 -10.09 17.99
CA CYS A 112 -28.69 -10.71 19.12
C CYS A 112 -29.17 -9.65 20.13
N PRO A 113 -30.35 -9.80 20.73
CA PRO A 113 -30.75 -8.97 21.86
C PRO A 113 -29.76 -9.13 23.02
N THR A 114 -29.34 -8.00 23.61
CA THR A 114 -28.46 -8.03 24.79
C THR A 114 -29.16 -8.73 25.97
N LYS A 115 -28.46 -9.66 26.61
CA LYS A 115 -28.93 -10.35 27.83
C LYS A 115 -28.45 -9.63 29.10
N ASP A 116 -27.61 -8.62 28.94
CA ASP A 116 -27.01 -7.89 30.03
C ASP A 116 -27.99 -6.84 30.59
N LYS A 117 -28.28 -6.95 31.88
CA LYS A 117 -29.24 -6.11 32.59
C LYS A 117 -28.67 -4.81 33.14
N ARG A 118 -27.36 -4.58 33.00
CA ARG A 118 -26.71 -3.30 33.36
C ARG A 118 -27.32 -2.14 32.56
N SER A 119 -27.21 -0.93 33.10
CA SER A 119 -27.63 0.26 32.37
C SER A 119 -26.86 0.40 31.05
N ARG A 120 -27.44 1.04 30.03
CA ARG A 120 -26.72 1.28 28.76
C ARG A 120 -25.41 2.02 28.99
N TYR A 121 -25.38 2.95 29.95
CA TYR A 121 -24.18 3.70 30.28
C TYR A 121 -23.07 2.77 30.81
N ASP A 122 -23.40 1.90 31.77
CA ASP A 122 -22.43 0.98 32.37
C ASP A 122 -21.92 -0.05 31.36
N ARG A 123 -22.79 -0.55 30.47
CA ARG A 123 -22.39 -1.45 29.37
C ARG A 123 -21.46 -0.74 28.40
N GLY A 124 -21.80 0.48 27.99
CA GLY A 124 -20.97 1.28 27.10
C GLY A 124 -19.60 1.63 27.70
N CYS A 125 -19.55 1.94 28.99
CA CYS A 125 -18.30 2.10 29.73
C CYS A 125 -17.46 0.81 29.75
N ALA A 126 -18.09 -0.35 30.00
CA ALA A 126 -17.41 -1.63 30.02
C ALA A 126 -16.83 -2.00 28.64
N ILE A 127 -17.63 -1.85 27.57
CA ILE A 127 -17.21 -2.13 26.19
C ILE A 127 -16.03 -1.24 25.80
N LEU A 128 -16.12 0.09 26.04
CA LEU A 128 -15.00 0.98 25.73
C LEU A 128 -13.73 0.57 26.49
N ALA A 129 -13.86 0.25 27.78
CA ALA A 129 -12.71 -0.13 28.58
C ALA A 129 -12.06 -1.43 28.09
N GLU A 130 -12.87 -2.41 27.70
CA GLU A 130 -12.42 -3.67 27.10
C GLU A 130 -11.64 -3.43 25.81
N ILE A 131 -12.24 -2.74 24.84
CA ILE A 131 -11.63 -2.59 23.51
C ILE A 131 -10.42 -1.66 23.54
N SER A 132 -10.44 -0.61 24.36
CA SER A 132 -9.35 0.38 24.43
C SER A 132 -8.20 -0.02 25.36
N GLY A 133 -8.44 -0.94 26.28
CA GLY A 133 -7.51 -1.27 27.36
C GLY A 133 -7.38 -0.18 28.43
N ILE A 134 -8.22 0.86 28.38
CA ILE A 134 -8.24 1.95 29.36
C ILE A 134 -9.21 1.57 30.49
N PRO A 135 -8.81 1.63 31.78
CA PRO A 135 -9.70 1.32 32.89
C PRO A 135 -10.98 2.18 32.90
N VAL A 136 -12.12 1.59 33.27
CA VAL A 136 -13.42 2.29 33.36
C VAL A 136 -13.37 3.53 34.27
N ASN A 137 -12.52 3.51 35.29
CA ASN A 137 -12.34 4.58 36.26
C ASN A 137 -11.24 5.59 35.88
N ALA A 138 -10.72 5.55 34.64
CA ALA A 138 -9.78 6.55 34.16
C ALA A 138 -10.39 7.97 34.26
N PRO A 139 -9.57 9.01 34.50
CA PRO A 139 -10.05 10.39 34.57
C PRO A 139 -10.81 10.78 33.30
N LYS A 140 -11.89 11.54 33.47
CA LYS A 140 -12.62 12.10 32.33
C LYS A 140 -11.75 13.09 31.58
N VAL A 141 -11.81 13.04 30.26
CA VAL A 141 -11.18 14.05 29.40
C VAL A 141 -12.01 15.33 29.40
N ALA A 142 -11.38 16.47 29.10
CA ALA A 142 -11.98 17.80 29.28
C ALA A 142 -13.34 17.99 28.59
N TYR A 143 -13.56 17.38 27.41
CA TYR A 143 -14.87 17.49 26.73
C TYR A 143 -16.00 16.87 27.55
N ALA A 144 -15.72 15.79 28.30
CA ALA A 144 -16.73 15.04 29.05
C ALA A 144 -17.18 15.80 30.30
N GLU A 145 -16.29 16.61 30.88
CA GLU A 145 -16.63 17.54 31.96
C GLU A 145 -17.40 18.75 31.43
N PHE A 146 -16.95 19.32 30.31
CA PHE A 146 -17.59 20.48 29.67
C PHE A 146 -18.98 20.16 29.11
N ALA A 147 -19.15 18.99 28.48
CA ALA A 147 -20.39 18.54 27.85
C ALA A 147 -20.78 17.11 28.28
N PRO A 148 -21.29 16.92 29.51
CA PRO A 148 -21.64 15.59 30.05
C PRO A 148 -22.68 14.83 29.23
N VAL A 149 -23.55 15.55 28.50
CA VAL A 149 -24.53 14.94 27.59
C VAL A 149 -23.86 14.21 26.42
N MET A 150 -22.77 14.76 25.89
CA MET A 150 -22.01 14.14 24.81
C MET A 150 -21.34 12.87 25.30
N GLU A 151 -20.78 12.87 26.52
CA GLU A 151 -20.22 11.68 27.14
C GLU A 151 -21.28 10.58 27.34
N ARG A 152 -22.50 10.95 27.73
CA ARG A 152 -23.61 9.99 27.84
C ARG A 152 -23.97 9.38 26.48
N PHE A 153 -24.09 10.19 25.42
CA PHE A 153 -24.34 9.67 24.08
C PHE A 153 -23.21 8.78 23.59
N LEU A 154 -21.96 9.13 23.90
CA LEU A 154 -20.83 8.28 23.58
C LEU A 154 -20.96 6.89 24.22
N LYS A 155 -21.28 6.78 25.52
CA LYS A 155 -21.40 5.47 26.17
C LYS A 155 -22.68 4.74 25.78
N GLU A 156 -23.83 5.39 25.95
CA GLU A 156 -25.13 4.73 25.76
C GLU A 156 -25.38 4.41 24.29
N HIS A 157 -25.09 5.33 23.39
CA HIS A 157 -25.43 5.15 21.99
C HIS A 157 -24.30 4.51 21.21
N LEU A 158 -23.11 5.11 21.18
CA LEU A 158 -22.01 4.57 20.39
C LEU A 158 -21.58 3.20 20.93
N PHE A 159 -21.22 3.10 22.21
CA PHE A 159 -20.69 1.84 22.72
C PHE A 159 -21.77 0.79 23.03
N ALA A 160 -22.87 1.16 23.69
CA ALA A 160 -23.89 0.18 24.07
C ALA A 160 -24.93 -0.11 22.96
N ASP A 161 -25.32 0.83 22.11
CA ASP A 161 -26.31 0.53 21.05
C ASP A 161 -25.66 0.13 19.71
N ILE A 162 -24.42 0.55 19.41
CA ILE A 162 -23.73 0.22 18.15
C ILE A 162 -22.66 -0.86 18.35
N PHE A 163 -21.66 -0.65 19.21
CA PHE A 163 -20.57 -1.62 19.37
C PHE A 163 -21.03 -2.94 20.01
N GLU A 164 -22.02 -2.93 20.91
CA GLU A 164 -22.56 -4.16 21.54
C GLU A 164 -23.17 -5.15 20.53
N ARG A 165 -23.56 -4.69 19.33
CA ARG A 165 -24.18 -5.54 18.31
C ARG A 165 -23.15 -6.55 17.76
N ASP A 166 -23.49 -7.82 17.79
CA ASP A 166 -22.59 -8.95 17.54
C ASP A 166 -22.49 -9.42 16.08
N VAL A 167 -23.06 -8.66 15.14
CA VAL A 167 -22.97 -8.96 13.69
C VAL A 167 -21.55 -8.75 13.15
N LEU A 168 -20.83 -7.77 13.70
CA LEU A 168 -19.42 -7.53 13.41
C LEU A 168 -18.62 -7.66 14.71
N THR A 169 -17.44 -8.24 14.60
CA THR A 169 -16.47 -8.29 15.70
C THR A 169 -15.92 -6.89 16.01
N TYR A 170 -15.33 -6.71 17.21
CA TYR A 170 -14.77 -5.42 17.59
C TYR A 170 -13.63 -4.98 16.68
N ASP A 171 -12.76 -5.90 16.23
CA ASP A 171 -11.68 -5.57 15.32
C ASP A 171 -12.22 -5.15 13.95
N GLU A 172 -13.26 -5.81 13.44
CA GLU A 172 -13.93 -5.39 12.20
C GLU A 172 -14.57 -4.00 12.30
N ARG A 173 -15.21 -3.68 13.43
CA ARG A 173 -15.77 -2.35 13.70
C ARG A 173 -14.68 -1.28 13.74
N GLU A 174 -13.56 -1.58 14.36
CA GLU A 174 -12.44 -0.63 14.47
C GLU A 174 -11.71 -0.45 13.13
N LEU A 175 -11.54 -1.52 12.34
CA LEU A 175 -11.04 -1.42 10.97
C LEU A 175 -11.99 -0.57 10.10
N ALA A 176 -13.30 -0.75 10.20
CA ALA A 176 -14.27 0.12 9.53
C ALA A 176 -14.14 1.58 10.00
N THR A 177 -13.99 1.79 11.31
CA THR A 177 -13.85 3.12 11.92
C THR A 177 -12.62 3.85 11.41
N VAL A 178 -11.44 3.25 11.47
CA VAL A 178 -10.19 3.84 10.95
C VAL A 178 -10.31 4.14 9.47
N SER A 179 -10.96 3.26 8.69
CA SER A 179 -11.18 3.46 7.26
C SER A 179 -12.07 4.67 6.95
N ILE A 180 -13.14 4.88 7.73
CA ILE A 180 -14.00 6.06 7.60
C ILE A 180 -13.23 7.32 7.96
N LEU A 181 -12.54 7.33 9.11
CA LEU A 181 -11.79 8.49 9.59
C LEU A 181 -10.67 8.90 8.62
N ALA A 182 -9.98 7.91 8.04
CA ALA A 182 -8.98 8.14 6.99
C ALA A 182 -9.58 8.65 5.68
N ALA A 183 -10.80 8.22 5.31
CA ALA A 183 -11.45 8.68 4.09
C ALA A 183 -12.06 10.09 4.20
N ILE A 184 -12.46 10.52 5.40
CA ILE A 184 -13.01 11.88 5.61
C ILE A 184 -11.92 12.95 5.76
N GLY A 185 -10.78 12.61 6.36
CA GLY A 185 -9.66 13.53 6.62
C GLY A 185 -9.97 14.60 7.69
N GLY A 186 -8.94 15.29 8.18
CA GLY A 186 -9.07 16.40 9.14
C GLY A 186 -9.43 16.00 10.58
N VAL A 187 -9.42 14.70 10.86
CA VAL A 187 -9.72 14.10 12.17
C VAL A 187 -8.65 13.07 12.58
N GLU A 188 -7.41 13.29 12.15
CA GLU A 188 -6.28 12.40 12.36
C GLU A 188 -6.06 12.02 13.84
N PRO A 189 -6.26 12.91 14.84
CA PRO A 189 -6.19 12.52 16.25
C PRO A 189 -7.20 11.43 16.64
N MET A 190 -8.39 11.42 16.02
CA MET A 190 -9.38 10.36 16.25
C MET A 190 -8.93 9.07 15.58
N ALA A 191 -8.45 9.14 14.34
CA ALA A 191 -7.90 7.98 13.64
C ALA A 191 -6.75 7.34 14.44
N ARG A 192 -5.88 8.15 15.04
CA ARG A 192 -4.81 7.70 15.94
C ARG A 192 -5.36 6.92 17.14
N SER A 193 -6.40 7.45 17.79
CA SER A 193 -7.03 6.78 18.95
C SER A 193 -7.59 5.41 18.55
N HIS A 194 -8.34 5.34 17.45
CA HIS A 194 -8.93 4.10 16.95
C HIS A 194 -7.87 3.09 16.45
N MET A 195 -6.78 3.54 15.81
CA MET A 195 -5.64 2.68 15.52
C MET A 195 -5.00 2.13 16.81
N GLY A 196 -5.03 2.88 17.90
CA GLY A 196 -4.61 2.40 19.22
C GLY A 196 -5.51 1.28 19.75
N ILE A 197 -6.83 1.38 19.54
CA ILE A 197 -7.81 0.34 19.87
C ILE A 197 -7.59 -0.90 18.99
N CYS A 198 -7.40 -0.74 17.68
CA CYS A 198 -7.03 -1.83 16.78
C CYS A 198 -5.83 -2.64 17.30
N LEU A 199 -4.75 -1.95 17.72
CA LEU A 199 -3.57 -2.61 18.28
C LEU A 199 -3.88 -3.37 19.58
N ASN A 200 -4.77 -2.85 20.43
CA ASN A 200 -5.20 -3.53 21.66
C ASN A 200 -6.03 -4.79 21.38
N LEU A 201 -6.82 -4.77 20.29
CA LEU A 201 -7.60 -5.90 19.80
C LEU A 201 -6.78 -6.93 18.99
N GLY A 202 -5.47 -6.71 18.84
CA GLY A 202 -4.57 -7.65 18.18
C GLY A 202 -4.37 -7.42 16.67
N ILE A 203 -4.94 -6.36 16.10
CA ILE A 203 -4.60 -5.95 14.73
C ILE A 203 -3.14 -5.48 14.71
N THR A 204 -2.35 -6.04 13.79
CA THR A 204 -0.91 -5.77 13.73
C THR A 204 -0.59 -4.43 13.06
N PRO A 205 0.61 -3.87 13.31
CA PRO A 205 1.09 -2.70 12.55
C PRO A 205 1.06 -2.92 11.03
N ALA A 206 1.40 -4.13 10.57
CA ALA A 206 1.36 -4.49 9.15
C ALA A 206 -0.06 -4.41 8.58
N GLN A 207 -1.06 -4.91 9.30
CA GLN A 207 -2.47 -4.82 8.90
C GLN A 207 -2.98 -3.38 8.88
N LEU A 208 -2.59 -2.53 9.84
CA LEU A 208 -2.93 -1.10 9.82
C LEU A 208 -2.32 -0.39 8.61
N HIS A 209 -1.07 -0.71 8.24
CA HIS A 209 -0.50 -0.20 7.00
C HIS A 209 -1.25 -0.70 5.77
N GLN A 210 -1.63 -1.99 5.70
CA GLN A 210 -2.43 -2.53 4.60
C GLN A 210 -3.79 -1.84 4.49
N LEU A 211 -4.46 -1.54 5.61
CA LEU A 211 -5.69 -0.76 5.64
C LEU A 211 -5.47 0.60 4.99
N LEU A 212 -4.45 1.35 5.42
CA LEU A 212 -4.16 2.67 4.85
C LEU A 212 -3.76 2.61 3.38
N ASP A 213 -3.19 1.50 2.92
CA ASP A 213 -2.91 1.29 1.50
C ASP A 213 -4.19 1.08 0.69
N ILE A 214 -5.17 0.36 1.25
CA ILE A 214 -6.48 0.18 0.61
C ILE A 214 -7.20 1.52 0.53
N VAL A 215 -7.22 2.29 1.61
CA VAL A 215 -7.81 3.64 1.63
C VAL A 215 -7.10 4.54 0.61
N SER A 216 -5.76 4.54 0.58
CA SER A 216 -4.96 5.33 -0.36
C SER A 216 -5.27 4.99 -1.82
N ARG A 217 -5.34 3.71 -2.18
CA ARG A 217 -5.69 3.26 -3.55
C ARG A 217 -7.11 3.64 -3.95
N ASN A 218 -8.05 3.61 -3.01
CA ASN A 218 -9.48 3.77 -3.31
C ASN A 218 -9.95 5.23 -3.25
N ILE A 219 -9.37 6.03 -2.35
CA ILE A 219 -9.81 7.40 -2.06
C ILE A 219 -8.81 8.45 -2.58
N GLY A 220 -7.52 8.13 -2.52
CA GLY A 220 -6.40 9.03 -2.86
C GLY A 220 -5.33 9.07 -1.76
N PRO A 221 -4.08 9.44 -2.11
CA PRO A 221 -2.95 9.42 -1.17
C PRO A 221 -3.04 10.46 -0.05
N GLY A 222 -3.58 11.66 -0.32
CA GLY A 222 -3.51 12.81 0.59
C GLY A 222 -4.05 12.53 2.00
N GLU A 223 -5.30 12.05 2.11
CA GLU A 223 -5.94 11.81 3.41
C GLU A 223 -5.37 10.57 4.11
N ALA A 224 -4.98 9.54 3.36
CA ALA A 224 -4.37 8.33 3.91
C ALA A 224 -2.95 8.59 4.47
N ASP A 225 -2.19 9.50 3.87
CA ASP A 225 -0.83 9.83 4.30
C ASP A 225 -0.81 10.59 5.63
N ALA A 226 -1.77 11.49 5.86
CA ALA A 226 -1.93 12.19 7.13
C ALA A 226 -2.17 11.21 8.29
N VAL A 227 -3.08 10.24 8.10
CA VAL A 227 -3.33 9.19 9.09
C VAL A 227 -2.12 8.26 9.25
N ARG A 228 -1.37 8.00 8.17
CA ARG A 228 -0.14 7.19 8.24
C ARG A 228 0.93 7.82 9.12
N LYS A 229 1.06 9.15 9.11
CA LYS A 229 1.94 9.86 10.03
C LYS A 229 1.54 9.66 11.50
N GLU A 230 0.24 9.71 11.78
CA GLU A 230 -0.27 9.40 13.12
C GLU A 230 -0.04 7.95 13.52
N LEU A 231 -0.18 7.00 12.58
CA LEU A 231 0.15 5.59 12.82
C LEU A 231 1.63 5.45 13.20
N ASN A 232 2.55 6.05 12.45
CA ASN A 232 3.97 5.99 12.75
C ASN A 232 4.28 6.56 14.14
N THR A 233 3.67 7.69 14.48
CA THR A 233 3.86 8.33 15.80
C THR A 233 3.29 7.46 16.93
N LEU A 234 2.15 6.82 16.71
CA LEU A 234 1.53 5.88 17.64
C LEU A 234 2.42 4.64 17.87
N LEU A 235 2.90 4.03 16.78
CA LEU A 235 3.76 2.85 16.82
C LEU A 235 5.08 3.16 17.55
N GLN A 236 5.68 4.31 17.25
CA GLN A 236 6.88 4.78 17.95
C GLN A 236 6.62 4.96 19.45
N ALA A 237 5.51 5.61 19.83
CA ALA A 237 5.14 5.80 21.24
C ALA A 237 4.90 4.48 21.98
N LYS A 238 4.49 3.42 21.27
CA LYS A 238 4.29 2.07 21.81
C LYS A 238 5.52 1.17 21.70
N GLY A 239 6.65 1.66 21.19
CA GLY A 239 7.86 0.86 20.97
C GLY A 239 7.70 -0.24 19.92
N LEU A 240 6.73 -0.12 19.02
CA LEU A 240 6.44 -1.08 17.96
C LEU A 240 7.17 -0.74 16.66
N PRO A 241 7.44 -1.73 15.77
CA PRO A 241 8.08 -1.49 14.49
C PRO A 241 7.29 -0.49 13.63
N VAL A 242 7.97 0.54 13.14
CA VAL A 242 7.40 1.55 12.25
C VAL A 242 7.71 1.16 10.80
N VAL A 243 6.68 0.93 9.98
CA VAL A 243 6.88 0.68 8.53
C VAL A 243 6.91 2.02 7.81
N ARG A 244 8.11 2.47 7.43
CA ARG A 244 8.30 3.70 6.67
C ARG A 244 7.85 3.46 5.22
N ARG A 245 6.78 4.14 4.78
CA ARG A 245 6.48 4.32 3.35
C ARG A 245 6.91 5.71 2.92
N THR A 246 7.47 5.76 1.73
CA THR A 246 8.13 6.93 1.19
C THR A 246 7.11 7.92 0.61
N GLY A 247 7.23 9.19 0.99
CA GLY A 247 6.49 10.31 0.40
C GLY A 247 6.59 11.58 1.23
N GLN A 248 6.33 11.50 2.54
CA GLN A 248 6.39 12.68 3.43
C GLN A 248 7.30 12.51 4.66
N ASP A 249 7.57 11.28 5.10
CA ASP A 249 8.60 10.94 6.10
C ASP A 249 9.64 9.94 5.54
N ALA A 250 9.75 9.84 4.21
CA ALA A 250 10.79 9.04 3.59
C ALA A 250 12.14 9.60 4.04
N GLY A 251 13.06 8.74 4.50
CA GLY A 251 14.46 9.11 4.43
C GLY A 251 14.76 9.66 3.03
N LYS A 252 15.63 10.68 2.97
CA LYS A 252 16.10 11.31 1.73
C LYS A 252 16.29 10.23 0.64
N PRO A 253 15.62 10.27 -0.52
CA PRO A 253 15.75 9.21 -1.52
C PRO A 253 17.18 9.13 -2.07
N LEU A 254 17.51 8.03 -2.75
CA LEU A 254 18.75 7.91 -3.54
C LEU A 254 18.42 7.93 -5.02
N VAL A 255 19.20 8.64 -5.81
CA VAL A 255 19.20 8.55 -7.28
C VAL A 255 20.52 7.90 -7.69
N VAL A 256 20.47 6.63 -8.10
CA VAL A 256 21.59 5.95 -8.74
C VAL A 256 21.42 6.06 -10.25
N TYR A 257 22.47 6.44 -10.99
CA TYR A 257 22.35 6.57 -12.43
C TYR A 257 23.67 6.34 -13.17
N PHE A 258 23.58 5.84 -14.40
CA PHE A 258 24.69 5.84 -15.35
C PHE A 258 24.40 6.86 -16.46
N SER A 259 25.44 7.55 -16.95
CA SER A 259 25.31 8.46 -18.09
C SER A 259 26.62 8.63 -18.83
N ALA A 260 26.63 8.28 -20.12
CA ALA A 260 27.78 8.47 -21.01
C ALA A 260 27.85 9.90 -21.54
N THR A 261 26.73 10.44 -22.06
CA THR A 261 26.66 11.73 -22.75
C THR A 261 25.99 12.85 -21.94
N GLY A 262 25.50 12.56 -20.73
CA GLY A 262 24.95 13.57 -19.81
C GLY A 262 23.43 13.73 -19.81
N ASN A 263 22.70 13.09 -20.72
CA ASN A 263 21.23 13.19 -20.76
C ASN A 263 20.58 12.61 -19.49
N THR A 264 20.94 11.38 -19.13
CA THR A 264 20.46 10.72 -17.90
C THR A 264 20.90 11.49 -16.66
N LYS A 265 22.11 12.08 -16.68
CA LYS A 265 22.61 12.95 -15.61
C LYS A 265 21.68 14.15 -15.38
N ALA A 266 21.26 14.83 -16.45
CA ALA A 266 20.37 15.99 -16.32
C ALA A 266 19.02 15.63 -15.68
N VAL A 267 18.45 14.46 -16.02
CA VAL A 267 17.22 13.94 -15.38
C VAL A 267 17.48 13.60 -13.91
N ALA A 268 18.57 12.90 -13.62
CA ALA A 268 18.96 12.52 -12.26
C ALA A 268 19.13 13.74 -11.33
N GLU A 269 19.86 14.77 -11.80
CA GLU A 269 20.09 16.01 -11.07
C GLU A 269 18.80 16.77 -10.80
N GLN A 270 17.87 16.76 -11.76
CA GLN A 270 16.56 17.39 -11.58
C GLN A 270 15.69 16.63 -10.57
N ILE A 271 15.72 15.28 -10.57
CA ILE A 271 15.04 14.48 -9.54
C ILE A 271 15.61 14.82 -8.17
N ALA A 272 16.93 14.82 -8.02
CA ALA A 272 17.60 15.15 -6.77
C ALA A 272 17.27 16.56 -6.29
N LYS A 273 17.27 17.54 -7.18
CA LYS A 273 16.89 18.93 -6.86
C LYS A 273 15.46 19.05 -6.33
N LEU A 274 14.51 18.31 -6.90
CA LEU A 274 13.10 18.42 -6.56
C LEU A 274 12.71 17.59 -5.33
N THR A 275 13.32 16.42 -5.17
CA THR A 275 13.00 15.47 -4.08
C THR A 275 13.94 15.60 -2.89
N GLY A 276 15.02 16.37 -3.04
CA GLY A 276 16.11 16.41 -2.10
C GLY A 276 16.95 15.15 -2.08
N ALA A 277 16.87 14.24 -3.06
CA ALA A 277 17.60 12.96 -3.05
C ALA A 277 19.13 13.11 -3.06
N ASP A 278 19.83 12.12 -2.50
CA ASP A 278 21.26 11.93 -2.72
C ASP A 278 21.52 11.40 -4.14
N LEU A 279 22.67 11.76 -4.72
CA LEU A 279 23.07 11.34 -6.07
C LEU A 279 24.25 10.36 -6.00
N TYR A 280 24.14 9.29 -6.77
CA TYR A 280 25.22 8.34 -6.99
C TYR A 280 25.38 8.06 -8.48
N ARG A 281 26.48 8.57 -9.07
CA ARG A 281 26.82 8.26 -10.45
C ARG A 281 27.56 6.92 -10.50
N ILE A 282 27.06 6.00 -11.30
CA ILE A 282 27.70 4.72 -11.61
C ILE A 282 28.75 4.97 -12.71
N GLU A 283 29.95 4.44 -12.51
CA GLU A 283 31.06 4.51 -13.45
C GLU A 283 31.41 3.12 -13.94
N ALA A 284 31.45 2.92 -15.27
CA ALA A 284 31.91 1.67 -15.85
C ALA A 284 33.44 1.54 -15.70
N ALA A 285 33.92 0.35 -15.33
CA ALA A 285 35.35 0.09 -15.17
C ALA A 285 36.12 0.23 -16.49
N GLU A 286 35.46 -0.12 -17.60
CA GLU A 286 35.92 0.20 -18.95
C GLU A 286 35.00 1.27 -19.51
N ALA A 287 35.51 2.49 -19.62
CA ALA A 287 34.76 3.65 -20.09
C ALA A 287 34.16 3.38 -21.48
N TYR A 288 32.91 3.80 -21.66
CA TYR A 288 32.29 3.83 -22.98
C TYR A 288 32.79 5.06 -23.75
N ASN A 289 32.86 4.94 -25.06
CA ASN A 289 33.24 6.01 -25.95
C ASN A 289 32.27 7.20 -25.85
N ALA A 290 32.79 8.41 -25.95
CA ALA A 290 31.98 9.62 -25.97
C ALA A 290 31.10 9.70 -27.24
N ASP A 291 31.56 9.12 -28.34
CA ASP A 291 30.78 8.90 -29.56
C ASP A 291 30.00 7.57 -29.44
N PRO A 292 28.67 7.61 -29.24
CA PRO A 292 27.87 6.41 -28.99
C PRO A 292 27.89 5.43 -30.17
N TYR A 293 28.18 5.89 -31.39
CA TYR A 293 28.23 5.03 -32.57
C TYR A 293 29.47 4.12 -32.60
N ARG A 294 30.57 4.53 -31.94
CA ARG A 294 31.81 3.74 -31.91
C ARG A 294 31.74 2.53 -31.01
N ASP A 295 30.92 2.58 -29.97
CA ASP A 295 30.71 1.49 -29.03
C ASP A 295 29.43 0.69 -29.33
N SER A 296 28.73 0.98 -30.44
CA SER A 296 27.45 0.36 -30.75
C SER A 296 27.55 -1.18 -30.79
N ASP A 297 28.58 -1.74 -31.43
CA ASP A 297 28.79 -3.20 -31.49
C ASP A 297 29.06 -3.81 -30.12
N ARG A 298 29.85 -3.12 -29.28
CA ARG A 298 30.13 -3.53 -27.91
C ARG A 298 28.85 -3.54 -27.09
N VAL A 299 28.08 -2.45 -27.12
CA VAL A 299 26.87 -2.30 -26.33
C VAL A 299 25.77 -3.25 -26.80
N LYS A 300 25.67 -3.49 -28.12
CA LYS A 300 24.78 -4.52 -28.69
C LYS A 300 25.10 -5.89 -28.12
N LYS A 301 26.39 -6.25 -28.14
CA LYS A 301 26.88 -7.51 -27.60
C LYS A 301 26.57 -7.62 -26.11
N GLU A 302 26.84 -6.56 -25.35
CA GLU A 302 26.52 -6.52 -23.92
C GLU A 302 25.03 -6.76 -23.65
N ALA A 303 24.14 -6.09 -24.39
CA ALA A 303 22.69 -6.22 -24.24
C ALA A 303 22.20 -7.62 -24.62
N TYR A 304 22.48 -8.07 -25.85
CA TYR A 304 21.89 -9.31 -26.40
C TYR A 304 22.55 -10.59 -25.89
N GLU A 305 23.81 -10.54 -25.46
CA GLU A 305 24.46 -11.67 -24.77
C GLU A 305 24.31 -11.57 -23.25
N ASN A 306 23.53 -10.60 -22.74
CA ASN A 306 23.26 -10.39 -21.31
C ASN A 306 24.55 -10.31 -20.47
N LEU A 307 25.57 -9.58 -20.95
CA LEU A 307 26.84 -9.41 -20.26
C LEU A 307 26.70 -8.48 -19.05
N ARG A 308 27.65 -8.57 -18.11
CA ARG A 308 27.72 -7.73 -16.90
C ARG A 308 29.03 -6.95 -16.87
N PRO A 309 29.12 -5.80 -17.59
CA PRO A 309 30.31 -4.96 -17.55
C PRO A 309 30.56 -4.47 -16.11
N LYS A 310 31.83 -4.44 -15.71
CA LYS A 310 32.22 -4.14 -14.32
C LYS A 310 31.94 -2.68 -13.96
N VAL A 311 31.59 -2.45 -12.70
CA VAL A 311 31.44 -1.12 -12.09
C VAL A 311 32.77 -0.71 -11.45
N ALA A 312 33.31 0.47 -11.79
CA ALA A 312 34.57 0.98 -11.26
C ALA A 312 34.44 1.47 -9.81
N ASN A 313 33.29 2.06 -9.50
CA ASN A 313 32.99 2.69 -8.23
C ASN A 313 31.81 1.98 -7.53
N LEU A 314 31.91 0.67 -7.30
CA LEU A 314 30.85 -0.04 -6.58
C LEU A 314 30.89 0.36 -5.09
N PRO A 315 29.82 0.92 -4.51
CA PRO A 315 29.82 1.34 -3.11
C PRO A 315 29.69 0.15 -2.17
N GLU A 316 30.07 0.36 -0.91
CA GLU A 316 29.79 -0.59 0.17
C GLU A 316 28.28 -0.83 0.31
N ALA A 317 27.88 -2.07 0.63
CA ALA A 317 26.47 -2.44 0.80
C ALA A 317 25.73 -1.60 1.87
N SER A 318 26.49 -1.05 2.83
CA SER A 318 25.97 -0.13 3.86
C SER A 318 25.42 1.18 3.27
N LEU A 319 25.78 1.56 2.04
CA LEU A 319 25.16 2.70 1.37
C LEU A 319 23.69 2.40 1.07
N MET A 320 23.40 1.27 0.44
CA MET A 320 22.02 0.90 0.05
C MET A 320 21.11 0.67 1.25
N ALA A 321 21.67 0.22 2.38
CA ALA A 321 20.92 0.04 3.62
C ALA A 321 20.29 1.34 4.16
N LYS A 322 20.82 2.52 3.80
CA LYS A 322 20.32 3.83 4.26
C LYS A 322 19.04 4.27 3.57
N TYR A 323 18.71 3.68 2.42
CA TYR A 323 17.67 4.17 1.53
C TYR A 323 16.56 3.14 1.33
N ASP A 324 15.32 3.61 1.47
CA ASP A 324 14.12 2.81 1.20
C ASP A 324 13.61 3.02 -0.24
N THR A 325 13.85 4.20 -0.82
CA THR A 325 13.49 4.54 -2.20
C THR A 325 14.73 4.88 -3.01
N ILE A 326 14.86 4.21 -4.16
CA ILE A 326 15.97 4.36 -5.08
C ILE A 326 15.42 4.61 -6.48
N PHE A 327 15.70 5.80 -7.02
CA PHE A 327 15.53 6.06 -8.44
C PHE A 327 16.71 5.44 -9.20
N VAL A 328 16.41 4.71 -10.29
CA VAL A 328 17.41 4.01 -11.09
C VAL A 328 17.42 4.59 -12.50
N GLY A 329 18.46 5.35 -12.81
CA GLY A 329 18.62 6.07 -14.07
C GLY A 329 19.51 5.35 -15.07
N SER A 330 19.01 5.12 -16.29
CA SER A 330 19.80 4.51 -17.37
C SER A 330 19.52 5.16 -18.73
N PRO A 331 20.50 5.27 -19.64
CA PRO A 331 20.15 5.33 -21.06
C PRO A 331 19.56 4.00 -21.52
N ILE A 332 18.72 4.01 -22.56
CA ILE A 332 18.37 2.77 -23.29
C ILE A 332 19.37 2.58 -24.40
N TRP A 333 20.07 1.45 -24.39
CA TRP A 333 21.00 1.07 -25.44
C TRP A 333 20.66 -0.34 -25.93
N TRP A 334 20.45 -0.48 -27.25
CA TRP A 334 20.03 -1.75 -27.85
C TRP A 334 18.87 -2.41 -27.07
N HIS A 335 17.80 -1.63 -26.86
CA HIS A 335 16.53 -2.06 -26.25
C HIS A 335 16.60 -2.42 -24.76
N GLN A 336 17.77 -2.25 -24.14
CA GLN A 336 18.03 -2.60 -22.75
C GLN A 336 18.55 -1.40 -21.94
N PRO A 337 18.44 -1.40 -20.60
CA PRO A 337 19.28 -0.52 -19.78
C PRO A 337 20.76 -0.74 -20.12
N ALA A 338 21.59 0.29 -19.95
CA ALA A 338 23.04 0.12 -20.00
C ALA A 338 23.44 -0.98 -19.01
N MET A 339 24.09 -2.04 -19.49
CA MET A 339 24.27 -3.28 -18.73
C MET A 339 25.10 -3.11 -17.45
N VAL A 340 25.85 -2.00 -17.33
CA VAL A 340 26.53 -1.60 -16.08
C VAL A 340 25.55 -1.31 -14.94
N ILE A 341 24.33 -0.86 -15.25
CA ILE A 341 23.23 -0.73 -14.28
C ILE A 341 22.82 -2.11 -13.76
N CYS A 342 22.68 -3.09 -14.65
CA CYS A 342 22.34 -4.47 -14.26
C CYS A 342 23.40 -5.03 -13.30
N THR A 343 24.69 -4.85 -13.61
CA THR A 343 25.80 -5.23 -12.72
C THR A 343 25.70 -4.53 -11.36
N PHE A 344 25.38 -3.24 -11.35
CA PHE A 344 25.23 -2.48 -10.11
C PHE A 344 24.08 -3.00 -9.25
N LEU A 345 22.90 -3.24 -9.84
CA LEU A 345 21.72 -3.69 -9.10
C LEU A 345 21.90 -5.10 -8.51
N GLU A 346 22.51 -6.02 -9.27
CA GLU A 346 22.79 -7.40 -8.82
C GLU A 346 23.76 -7.47 -7.64
N ALA A 347 24.55 -6.42 -7.40
CA ALA A 347 25.49 -6.38 -6.29
C ALA A 347 24.83 -6.17 -4.91
N PHE A 348 23.52 -5.87 -4.85
CA PHE A 348 22.85 -5.48 -3.61
C PHE A 348 21.57 -6.30 -3.36
N ASP A 349 21.29 -6.57 -2.08
CA ASP A 349 19.96 -7.01 -1.65
C ASP A 349 19.02 -5.81 -1.59
N LEU A 350 18.10 -5.75 -2.56
CA LEU A 350 17.12 -4.68 -2.70
C LEU A 350 15.73 -5.08 -2.20
N LYS A 351 15.60 -6.23 -1.51
CA LYS A 351 14.31 -6.73 -1.00
C LYS A 351 13.57 -5.68 -0.17
N GLY A 352 12.31 -5.45 -0.51
CA GLY A 352 11.42 -4.51 0.18
C GLY A 352 11.70 -3.02 -0.11
N LYS A 353 12.78 -2.69 -0.82
CA LYS A 353 13.05 -1.32 -1.29
C LYS A 353 12.13 -0.97 -2.45
N THR A 354 11.85 0.31 -2.59
CA THR A 354 11.08 0.86 -3.70
C THR A 354 12.03 1.32 -4.80
N LEU A 355 11.93 0.72 -5.99
CA LEU A 355 12.72 1.09 -7.15
C LEU A 355 11.86 1.85 -8.16
N ILE A 356 12.37 3.00 -8.61
CA ILE A 356 11.70 3.88 -9.57
C ILE A 356 12.63 4.06 -10.78
N PRO A 357 12.52 3.23 -11.82
CA PRO A 357 13.34 3.38 -13.02
C PRO A 357 13.01 4.67 -13.75
N PHE A 358 14.02 5.30 -14.33
CA PHE A 358 13.83 6.33 -15.35
C PHE A 358 14.88 6.19 -16.45
N PHE A 359 14.47 6.51 -17.67
CA PHE A 359 15.26 6.26 -18.87
C PHE A 359 15.40 7.51 -19.73
N THR A 360 16.49 7.58 -20.48
CA THR A 360 16.71 8.59 -21.53
C THR A 360 17.10 7.92 -22.82
N TYR A 361 16.41 8.22 -23.91
CA TYR A 361 16.56 7.54 -25.19
C TYR A 361 15.98 8.38 -26.32
N ASP A 362 16.48 8.17 -27.55
CA ASP A 362 16.03 8.86 -28.76
C ASP A 362 15.04 8.02 -29.60
N ALA A 363 14.73 6.80 -29.16
CA ALA A 363 13.76 5.92 -29.82
C ALA A 363 12.32 6.21 -29.33
N THR A 364 11.32 5.71 -30.05
CA THR A 364 9.89 5.83 -29.71
C THR A 364 9.31 4.56 -29.08
N THR A 365 10.17 3.57 -28.77
CA THR A 365 9.81 2.23 -28.31
C THR A 365 10.92 1.70 -27.38
N TYR A 366 10.68 0.57 -26.72
CA TYR A 366 11.57 -0.24 -25.86
C TYR A 366 11.68 0.19 -24.40
N LEU A 367 10.82 1.10 -23.94
CA LEU A 367 10.80 1.47 -22.53
C LEU A 367 10.30 0.32 -21.67
N ASN A 368 9.27 -0.39 -22.15
CA ASN A 368 8.71 -1.54 -21.43
C ASN A 368 9.76 -2.65 -21.25
N GLU A 369 10.40 -3.07 -22.33
CA GLU A 369 11.43 -4.12 -22.31
C GLU A 369 12.58 -3.77 -21.35
N SER A 370 13.05 -2.52 -21.41
CA SER A 370 14.10 -2.01 -20.51
C SER A 370 13.67 -1.98 -19.04
N MET A 371 12.42 -1.60 -18.76
CA MET A 371 11.86 -1.63 -17.40
C MET A 371 11.72 -3.06 -16.88
N GLN A 372 11.23 -3.98 -17.72
CA GLN A 372 11.07 -5.39 -17.36
C GLN A 372 12.41 -6.04 -16.99
N GLN A 373 13.51 -5.68 -17.67
CA GLN A 373 14.84 -6.14 -17.29
C GLN A 373 15.19 -5.78 -15.84
N ILE A 374 14.95 -4.54 -15.43
CA ILE A 374 15.18 -4.12 -14.03
C ILE A 374 14.27 -4.89 -13.07
N TYR A 375 13.00 -5.13 -13.43
CA TYR A 375 12.03 -5.82 -12.57
C TYR A 375 12.42 -7.29 -12.38
N ARG A 376 12.85 -7.96 -13.46
CA ARG A 376 13.35 -9.34 -13.42
C ARG A 376 14.59 -9.50 -12.56
N LEU A 377 15.48 -8.49 -12.55
CA LEU A 377 16.67 -8.48 -11.69
C LEU A 377 16.36 -8.19 -10.22
N THR A 378 15.22 -7.55 -9.94
CA THR A 378 14.86 -7.08 -8.60
C THR A 378 13.46 -7.54 -8.18
N PRO A 379 13.14 -8.85 -8.27
CA PRO A 379 11.76 -9.35 -8.16
C PRO A 379 11.19 -9.24 -6.74
N HIS A 380 12.03 -8.98 -5.75
CA HIS A 380 11.65 -8.81 -4.35
C HIS A 380 11.62 -7.35 -3.90
N SER A 381 11.91 -6.43 -4.81
CA SER A 381 11.68 -5.00 -4.64
C SER A 381 10.22 -4.66 -4.92
N ARG A 382 9.78 -3.52 -4.41
CA ARG A 382 8.57 -2.85 -4.88
C ARG A 382 8.97 -1.96 -6.05
N HIS A 383 8.17 -1.90 -7.10
CA HIS A 383 8.43 -1.03 -8.23
C HIS A 383 7.37 0.05 -8.37
N ILE A 384 7.78 1.19 -8.94
CA ILE A 384 6.87 2.22 -9.43
C ILE A 384 7.17 2.43 -10.92
N PRO A 385 6.17 2.26 -11.80
CA PRO A 385 4.84 1.70 -11.55
C PRO A 385 4.86 0.27 -10.96
N SER A 386 3.78 -0.18 -10.32
CA SER A 386 3.73 -1.52 -9.72
C SER A 386 3.54 -2.64 -10.75
N THR A 387 3.12 -2.28 -11.95
CA THR A 387 2.82 -3.17 -13.07
C THR A 387 3.26 -2.51 -14.36
N LEU A 388 3.75 -3.31 -15.29
CA LEU A 388 4.12 -2.88 -16.63
C LEU A 388 3.13 -3.44 -17.66
N PRO A 389 2.98 -2.79 -18.83
CA PRO A 389 2.27 -3.39 -19.96
C PRO A 389 2.85 -4.77 -20.34
N GLU A 390 2.02 -5.61 -20.95
CA GLU A 390 2.47 -6.88 -21.53
C GLU A 390 3.51 -6.62 -22.63
N ASP A 391 4.52 -7.49 -22.74
CA ASP A 391 5.58 -7.34 -23.73
C ASP A 391 5.04 -7.53 -25.16
N LEU A 392 5.68 -6.89 -26.14
CA LEU A 392 5.32 -7.13 -27.54
C LEU A 392 5.81 -8.52 -27.96
N ASP A 393 4.99 -9.26 -28.72
CA ASP A 393 5.41 -10.55 -29.27
C ASP A 393 6.59 -10.34 -30.24
N PRO A 394 7.78 -10.90 -29.96
CA PRO A 394 8.94 -10.75 -30.83
C PRO A 394 8.73 -11.33 -32.25
N GLY A 395 7.68 -12.13 -32.47
CA GLY A 395 7.26 -12.63 -33.78
C GLY A 395 6.46 -11.64 -34.64
N ASP A 396 5.96 -10.53 -34.08
CA ASP A 396 5.08 -9.57 -34.76
C ASP A 396 5.78 -8.22 -35.02
N ILE A 397 6.95 -8.28 -35.68
CA ILE A 397 7.74 -7.08 -36.03
C ILE A 397 7.31 -6.40 -37.35
N THR A 398 6.33 -6.97 -38.08
CA THR A 398 5.96 -6.50 -39.43
C THR A 398 4.63 -5.78 -39.50
N THR A 399 3.82 -5.83 -38.44
CA THR A 399 2.56 -5.09 -38.32
C THR A 399 2.79 -3.94 -37.34
N PRO A 400 2.34 -2.69 -37.59
CA PRO A 400 2.43 -1.64 -36.58
C PRO A 400 1.59 -2.05 -35.36
N GLY A 401 2.25 -2.67 -34.39
CA GLY A 401 1.65 -3.07 -33.13
C GLY A 401 1.33 -1.85 -32.25
N ARG A 402 0.70 -2.13 -31.11
CA ARG A 402 0.53 -1.14 -30.04
C ARG A 402 1.92 -0.60 -29.63
N ALA A 403 2.04 0.69 -29.33
CA ALA A 403 3.28 1.19 -28.74
C ALA A 403 3.52 0.44 -27.41
N ASP A 404 4.68 -0.17 -27.24
CA ASP A 404 5.05 -0.90 -26.01
C ASP A 404 5.13 0.03 -24.79
N ASP A 405 5.37 1.31 -25.05
CA ASP A 405 5.42 2.38 -24.05
C ASP A 405 4.01 2.91 -23.67
N GLU A 406 2.94 2.43 -24.31
CA GLU A 406 1.59 2.94 -24.06
C GLU A 406 1.13 2.64 -22.62
N GLY A 407 0.98 3.70 -21.82
CA GLY A 407 0.61 3.62 -20.41
C GLY A 407 1.81 3.67 -19.45
N ILE A 408 3.04 3.71 -19.95
CA ILE A 408 4.23 3.95 -19.13
C ILE A 408 4.43 5.47 -18.97
N ASP A 409 4.29 5.95 -17.74
CA ASP A 409 4.51 7.36 -17.41
C ASP A 409 5.96 7.63 -16.99
N MET A 410 6.71 8.36 -17.81
CA MET A 410 8.12 8.66 -17.58
C MET A 410 8.52 10.03 -18.15
N PRO A 411 9.50 10.76 -17.56
CA PRO A 411 9.91 12.03 -18.11
C PRO A 411 10.92 11.80 -19.24
N GLY A 412 10.58 12.24 -20.46
CA GLY A 412 11.51 12.14 -21.61
C GLY A 412 12.76 13.02 -21.48
N ASN A 413 12.76 14.00 -20.59
CA ASN A 413 13.91 14.87 -20.29
C ASN A 413 13.73 15.57 -18.92
N ALA A 414 14.75 16.34 -18.53
CA ALA A 414 14.75 17.06 -17.25
C ALA A 414 13.54 18.00 -17.06
N ALA A 415 13.00 18.61 -18.12
CA ALA A 415 11.86 19.52 -17.99
C ALA A 415 10.56 18.79 -17.57
N GLY A 416 10.40 17.51 -17.96
CA GLY A 416 9.24 16.70 -17.61
C GLY A 416 9.24 16.16 -16.17
N VAL A 417 10.38 16.18 -15.47
CA VAL A 417 10.57 15.51 -14.18
C VAL A 417 9.59 15.99 -13.12
N LYS A 418 9.33 17.29 -13.01
CA LYS A 418 8.44 17.82 -11.97
C LYS A 418 7.01 17.29 -12.11
N THR A 419 6.50 17.27 -13.35
CA THR A 419 5.15 16.78 -13.63
C THR A 419 5.08 15.27 -13.40
N TRP A 420 6.10 14.53 -13.84
CA TRP A 420 6.20 13.09 -13.59
C TRP A 420 6.20 12.76 -12.09
N LEU A 421 7.07 13.42 -11.31
CA LEU A 421 7.17 13.21 -9.86
C LEU A 421 5.83 13.48 -9.13
N LYS A 422 5.06 14.50 -9.55
CA LYS A 422 3.71 14.73 -9.01
C LYS A 422 2.75 13.58 -9.33
N ARG A 423 2.75 13.10 -10.58
CA ARG A 423 1.86 12.00 -11.02
C ARG A 423 2.15 10.70 -10.26
N ILE A 424 3.41 10.41 -10.01
CA ILE A 424 3.81 9.22 -9.22
C ILE A 424 3.78 9.44 -7.69
N GLY A 425 3.25 10.57 -7.23
CA GLY A 425 3.07 10.87 -5.80
C GLY A 425 4.36 11.18 -5.02
N MET A 426 5.45 11.48 -5.72
CA MET A 426 6.75 11.84 -5.10
C MET A 426 6.90 13.35 -4.83
N LEU A 427 5.95 14.17 -5.30
CA LEU A 427 5.82 15.59 -4.99
C LEU A 427 4.35 15.94 -4.73
N PRO A 428 4.07 16.93 -3.87
CA PRO A 428 2.72 17.47 -3.66
C PRO A 428 2.20 18.23 -4.89
#